data_AF-A0A4R5HEJ4-F1
#
_entry.id   AF-A0A4R5HEJ4-F1
#
_cell.length_a   1.000
_cell.length_b   1.000
_cell.length_c   1.000
_cell.angle_alpha   90.00
_cell.angle_beta   90.00
_cell.angle_gamma   90.00
#
_symmetry.space_group_name_H-M   'P 1'
#
loop_
_entity.id
_entity.type
_entity.pdbx_description
1 polymer ?
#
loop_
_entity_poly.entity_id
_entity_poly.type
_entity_poly.pdbx_seq_one_letter_code
_entity_poly.pdbx_strand_id
1 'polypeptide(L)'
;MNIKYYLNKFLFFLTPFVLVILLYLYGGSAEYFDNIYIAALCVSILFCWADKDTFGALIVLLGYWLGSEVLFAVPDKWPYWLLIYSGCLALSIYYLHHITAKILLGFILFTVGAEIYWLSTEYADKPRMIYWVGLMSLTVWLRQLLFNRIFIMDEYFGYSGGKVALDGNVGDIFFGYYVLVTLMTLEFFIRHILRLGDMLFVYNLFTPVSTLISALTLAVIYMHYFYNQSKKHLSA
;
A
#
# COMPACT_ATOMS: atom_id res chain seq x y z
N MET A 1 -33.02 23.10 3.49
CA MET A 1 -32.26 21.98 4.10
C MET A 1 -31.97 20.96 3.01
N ASN A 2 -30.71 20.50 2.93
CA ASN A 2 -29.97 20.18 1.70
C ASN A 2 -30.33 18.86 0.96
N ILE A 3 -31.06 18.95 -0.16
CA ILE A 3 -31.22 17.84 -1.14
C ILE A 3 -29.84 17.32 -1.60
N LYS A 4 -28.87 18.22 -1.84
CA LYS A 4 -27.48 17.86 -2.18
C LYS A 4 -26.78 17.00 -1.13
N TYR A 5 -27.08 17.22 0.15
CA TYR A 5 -26.47 16.46 1.25
C TYR A 5 -27.02 15.04 1.30
N TYR A 6 -28.35 14.88 1.23
CA TYR A 6 -28.97 13.56 1.20
C TYR A 6 -28.60 12.77 -0.06
N LEU A 7 -28.44 13.44 -1.20
CA LEU A 7 -27.97 12.82 -2.44
C LEU A 7 -26.52 12.33 -2.31
N ASN A 8 -25.59 13.16 -1.83
CA ASN A 8 -24.20 12.75 -1.62
C ASN A 8 -24.07 11.63 -0.60
N LYS A 9 -24.89 11.67 0.46
CA LYS A 9 -24.97 10.61 1.48
C LYS A 9 -25.50 9.31 0.87
N PHE A 10 -26.58 9.37 0.10
CA PHE A 10 -27.16 8.20 -0.58
C PHE A 10 -26.18 7.58 -1.58
N LEU A 11 -25.53 8.39 -2.43
CA LEU A 11 -24.53 7.92 -3.37
C LEU A 11 -23.34 7.25 -2.64
N PHE A 12 -22.87 7.86 -1.56
CA PHE A 12 -21.82 7.27 -0.74
C PHE A 12 -22.27 5.97 -0.04
N PHE A 13 -23.53 5.86 0.41
CA PHE A 13 -24.08 4.59 0.96
C PHE A 13 -24.22 3.50 -0.09
N LEU A 14 -24.54 3.87 -1.33
CA LEU A 14 -24.65 2.92 -2.44
C LEU A 14 -23.27 2.39 -2.86
N THR A 15 -22.23 3.20 -2.70
CA THR A 15 -20.88 2.90 -3.21
C THR A 15 -20.30 1.60 -2.60
N PRO A 16 -20.31 1.35 -1.27
CA PRO A 16 -19.87 0.08 -0.70
C PRO A 16 -20.62 -1.14 -1.24
N PHE A 17 -21.94 -1.07 -1.41
CA PHE A 17 -22.72 -2.18 -1.94
C PHE A 17 -22.40 -2.44 -3.41
N VAL A 18 -22.27 -1.38 -4.22
CA VAL A 18 -21.85 -1.49 -5.62
C VAL A 18 -20.45 -2.09 -5.71
N LEU A 19 -19.51 -1.64 -4.88
CA LEU A 19 -18.15 -2.19 -4.83
C LEU A 19 -18.14 -3.65 -4.41
N VAL A 20 -18.92 -4.05 -3.39
CA VAL A 20 -19.04 -5.45 -2.97
C VAL A 20 -19.62 -6.32 -4.09
N ILE A 21 -20.64 -5.84 -4.81
CA ILE A 21 -21.22 -6.55 -5.96
C ILE A 21 -20.18 -6.68 -7.08
N LEU A 22 -19.46 -5.60 -7.41
CA LEU A 22 -18.39 -5.63 -8.41
C LEU A 22 -17.27 -6.57 -8.02
N LEU A 23 -16.87 -6.59 -6.75
CA LEU A 23 -15.88 -7.52 -6.20
C LEU A 23 -16.35 -8.97 -6.25
N TYR A 24 -17.62 -9.23 -5.96
CA TYR A 24 -18.20 -10.58 -6.07
C TYR A 24 -18.24 -11.07 -7.52
N LEU A 25 -18.61 -10.20 -8.47
CA LEU A 25 -18.75 -10.56 -9.88
C LEU A 25 -17.41 -10.64 -10.62
N TYR A 26 -16.46 -9.76 -10.30
CA TYR A 26 -15.23 -9.57 -11.09
C TYR A 26 -13.94 -9.76 -10.29
N GLY A 27 -14.00 -9.89 -8.97
CA GLY A 27 -12.82 -10.03 -8.09
C GLY A 27 -12.04 -11.34 -8.24
N GLY A 28 -12.52 -12.27 -9.09
CA GLY A 28 -11.80 -13.49 -9.44
C GLY A 28 -10.54 -13.25 -10.28
N SER A 29 -10.39 -12.06 -10.89
CA SER A 29 -9.14 -11.65 -11.54
C SER A 29 -8.45 -10.54 -10.75
N ALA A 30 -7.13 -10.61 -10.63
CA ALA A 30 -6.33 -9.60 -9.93
C ALA A 30 -6.44 -8.22 -10.60
N GLU A 31 -6.49 -8.17 -11.93
CA GLU A 31 -6.60 -6.91 -12.69
C GLU A 31 -7.94 -6.21 -12.45
N TYR A 32 -9.06 -6.95 -12.51
CA TYR A 32 -10.37 -6.35 -12.20
C TYR A 32 -10.48 -5.92 -10.75
N PHE A 33 -9.90 -6.69 -9.82
CA PHE A 33 -9.85 -6.29 -8.41
C PHE A 33 -9.14 -4.95 -8.24
N ASP A 34 -7.97 -4.79 -8.86
CA ASP A 34 -7.17 -3.57 -8.75
C ASP A 34 -7.89 -2.37 -9.38
N ASN A 35 -8.52 -2.57 -10.55
CA ASN A 35 -9.36 -1.55 -11.19
C ASN A 35 -10.55 -1.11 -10.32
N ILE A 36 -11.18 -2.05 -9.62
CA ILE A 36 -12.28 -1.73 -8.67
C ILE A 36 -11.73 -0.97 -7.47
N TYR A 37 -10.56 -1.38 -6.94
CA TYR A 37 -9.92 -0.71 -5.81
C TYR A 37 -9.54 0.74 -6.13
N ILE A 38 -8.90 1.00 -7.27
CA ILE A 38 -8.52 2.35 -7.67
C ILE A 38 -9.74 3.22 -7.97
N ALA A 39 -10.76 2.67 -8.62
CA ALA A 39 -12.02 3.38 -8.84
C ALA A 39 -12.67 3.77 -7.50
N ALA A 40 -12.70 2.86 -6.53
CA ALA A 40 -13.20 3.12 -5.20
C ALA A 40 -12.41 4.22 -4.47
N LEU A 41 -11.07 4.21 -4.61
CA LEU A 41 -10.19 5.20 -4.00
C LEU A 41 -10.42 6.59 -4.62
N CYS A 42 -10.47 6.69 -5.95
CA CYS A 42 -10.75 7.93 -6.67
C CYS A 42 -12.12 8.52 -6.30
N VAL A 43 -13.16 7.68 -6.25
CA VAL A 43 -14.50 8.10 -5.81
C VAL A 43 -14.48 8.58 -4.36
N SER A 44 -13.75 7.89 -3.48
CA SER A 44 -13.58 8.29 -2.07
C SER A 44 -12.88 9.65 -1.95
N ILE A 45 -11.85 9.91 -2.76
CA ILE A 45 -11.15 11.20 -2.81
C ILE A 45 -12.11 12.33 -3.19
N LEU A 46 -12.95 12.12 -4.22
CA LEU A 46 -13.93 13.12 -4.66
C LEU A 46 -14.96 13.43 -3.56
N PHE A 47 -15.45 12.42 -2.85
CA PHE A 47 -16.39 12.63 -1.74
C PHE A 47 -15.73 13.25 -0.50
N CYS A 48 -14.46 12.94 -0.24
CA CYS A 48 -13.73 13.43 0.93
C CYS A 48 -12.97 14.74 0.69
N TRP A 49 -13.06 15.37 -0.50
CA TRP A 49 -12.37 16.62 -0.83
C TRP A 49 -12.50 17.70 0.26
N ALA A 50 -13.69 17.83 0.85
CA ALA A 50 -13.96 18.86 1.85
C ALA A 50 -13.32 18.56 3.23
N ASP A 51 -12.99 17.29 3.51
CA ASP A 51 -12.32 16.85 4.72
C ASP A 51 -10.82 16.67 4.44
N LYS A 52 -10.05 17.75 4.63
CA LYS A 52 -8.63 17.82 4.28
C LYS A 52 -7.79 16.72 4.96
N ASP A 53 -8.10 16.36 6.20
CA ASP A 53 -7.38 15.30 6.93
C ASP A 53 -7.56 13.92 6.26
N THR A 54 -8.82 13.59 5.91
CA THR A 54 -9.16 12.35 5.19
C THR A 54 -8.62 12.37 3.76
N PHE A 55 -8.75 13.50 3.07
CA PHE A 55 -8.22 13.71 1.72
C PHE A 55 -6.70 13.47 1.68
N GLY A 56 -5.93 14.02 2.63
CA GLY A 56 -4.49 13.80 2.71
C GLY A 56 -4.12 12.33 2.85
N ALA A 57 -4.83 11.55 3.68
CA ALA A 57 -4.62 10.11 3.81
C ALA A 57 -4.89 9.36 2.49
N LEU A 58 -5.96 9.73 1.78
CA LEU A 58 -6.33 9.11 0.50
C LEU A 58 -5.33 9.43 -0.62
N ILE A 59 -4.79 10.65 -0.66
CA ILE A 59 -3.72 11.02 -1.59
C ILE A 59 -2.45 10.21 -1.33
N VAL A 60 -2.10 10.00 -0.05
CA VAL A 60 -0.97 9.17 0.34
C VAL A 60 -1.17 7.71 -0.11
N LEU A 61 -2.39 7.17 0.03
CA LEU A 61 -2.74 5.83 -0.47
C LEU A 61 -2.71 5.73 -2.01
N LEU A 62 -3.20 6.75 -2.70
CA LEU A 62 -3.15 6.83 -4.16
C LEU A 62 -1.70 6.87 -4.65
N GLY A 63 -0.85 7.65 -3.98
CA GLY A 63 0.59 7.71 -4.26
C GLY A 63 1.28 6.35 -4.05
N TYR A 64 0.87 5.59 -3.04
CA TYR A 64 1.36 4.22 -2.84
C TYR A 64 0.97 3.29 -4.00
N TRP A 65 -0.28 3.31 -4.44
CA TRP A 65 -0.73 2.50 -5.58
C TRP A 65 0.00 2.87 -6.88
N LEU A 66 0.14 4.17 -7.16
CA LEU A 66 0.93 4.64 -8.31
C LEU A 66 2.39 4.17 -8.22
N GLY A 67 2.97 4.22 -7.01
CA GLY A 67 4.31 3.71 -6.75
C GLY A 67 4.44 2.21 -7.03
N SER A 68 3.47 1.40 -6.60
CA SER A 68 3.50 -0.04 -6.84
C SER A 68 3.38 -0.39 -8.32
N GLU A 69 2.53 0.32 -9.07
CA GLU A 69 2.40 0.15 -10.52
C GLU A 69 3.67 0.54 -11.27
N VAL A 70 4.30 1.65 -10.88
CA VAL A 70 5.61 2.04 -11.43
C VAL A 70 6.65 0.96 -11.15
N LEU A 71 6.73 0.44 -9.93
CA LEU A 71 7.65 -0.65 -9.59
C LEU A 71 7.38 -1.92 -10.41
N PHE A 72 6.11 -2.26 -10.63
CA PHE A 72 5.73 -3.42 -11.45
C PHE A 72 6.17 -3.26 -12.90
N ALA A 73 5.99 -2.07 -13.47
CA ALA A 73 6.34 -1.75 -14.86
C ALA A 73 7.85 -1.59 -15.12
N VAL A 74 8.67 -1.39 -14.08
CA VAL A 74 10.12 -1.19 -14.24
C VAL A 74 10.80 -2.43 -14.86
N PRO A 75 11.60 -2.29 -15.93
CA PRO A 75 12.25 -3.45 -16.52
C PRO A 75 13.38 -3.98 -15.63
N ASP A 76 13.63 -5.29 -15.69
CA ASP A 76 14.72 -5.94 -14.96
C ASP A 76 16.08 -5.68 -15.62
N LYS A 77 16.58 -4.45 -15.48
CA LYS A 77 17.86 -4.01 -16.05
C LYS A 77 18.70 -3.27 -15.01
N TRP A 78 20.02 -3.39 -15.13
CA TRP A 78 21.01 -2.81 -14.23
C TRP A 78 20.80 -1.34 -13.83
N PRO A 79 20.47 -0.39 -14.74
CA PRO A 79 20.25 1.00 -14.33
C PRO A 79 19.10 1.17 -13.33
N TYR A 80 18.04 0.39 -13.49
CA TYR A 80 16.89 0.41 -12.59
C TYR A 80 17.20 -0.26 -11.25
N TRP A 81 18.05 -1.29 -11.26
CA TRP A 81 18.53 -1.93 -10.03
C TRP A 81 19.26 -0.91 -9.16
N LEU A 82 20.20 -0.17 -9.75
CA LEU A 82 20.94 0.87 -9.05
C LEU A 82 19.99 1.93 -8.48
N LEU A 83 19.05 2.42 -9.29
CA LEU A 83 18.11 3.46 -8.86
C LEU A 83 17.18 3.00 -7.73
N ILE A 84 16.57 1.82 -7.87
CA ILE A 84 15.62 1.32 -6.87
C ILE A 84 16.36 0.91 -5.60
N TYR A 85 17.43 0.10 -5.67
CA TYR A 85 18.13 -0.33 -4.47
C TYR A 85 18.79 0.83 -3.73
N SER A 86 19.35 1.83 -4.43
CA SER A 86 19.87 3.02 -3.76
C SER A 86 18.77 3.84 -3.10
N GLY A 87 17.60 3.99 -3.74
CA GLY A 87 16.43 4.63 -3.15
C GLY A 87 15.92 3.90 -1.91
N CYS A 88 15.78 2.57 -1.99
CA CYS A 88 15.42 1.70 -0.87
C CYS A 88 16.43 1.81 0.28
N LEU A 89 17.73 1.82 -0.04
CA LEU A 89 18.80 1.94 0.94
C LEU A 89 18.76 3.29 1.65
N ALA A 90 18.68 4.39 0.89
CA ALA A 90 18.55 5.73 1.44
C ALA A 90 17.33 5.86 2.36
N LEU A 91 16.19 5.31 1.94
CA LEU A 91 14.96 5.30 2.73
C LEU A 91 15.12 4.51 4.04
N SER A 92 15.73 3.32 3.96
CA SER A 92 15.98 2.48 5.14
C SER A 92 16.92 3.12 6.15
N ILE A 93 17.96 3.83 5.68
CA ILE A 93 18.90 4.56 6.52
C ILE A 93 18.22 5.77 7.16
N TYR A 94 17.43 6.53 6.39
CA TYR A 94 16.71 7.69 6.91
C TYR A 94 15.73 7.30 8.03
N TYR A 95 15.02 6.17 7.89
CA TYR A 95 14.06 5.67 8.87
C TYR A 95 14.62 4.61 9.83
N LEU A 96 15.95 4.51 10.00
CA LEU A 96 16.60 3.43 10.75
C LEU A 96 16.14 3.30 12.21
N HIS A 97 15.54 4.34 12.79
CA HIS A 97 14.95 4.30 14.11
C HIS A 97 13.73 3.36 14.20
N HIS A 98 13.05 3.07 13.09
CA HIS A 98 11.92 2.14 13.02
C HIS A 98 12.34 0.70 12.73
N ILE A 99 11.71 -0.26 13.42
CA ILE A 99 12.00 -1.69 13.24
C ILE A 99 11.77 -2.18 11.81
N THR A 100 10.72 -1.69 11.13
CA THR A 100 10.44 -2.08 9.74
C THR A 100 11.53 -1.61 8.78
N ALA A 101 12.13 -0.44 9.01
CA ALA A 101 13.25 0.04 8.20
C ALA A 101 14.54 -0.77 8.47
N LYS A 102 14.78 -1.19 9.72
CA LYS A 102 15.90 -2.08 10.07
C LYS A 102 15.77 -3.45 9.39
N ILE A 103 14.57 -4.03 9.41
CA ILE A 103 14.28 -5.28 8.71
C ILE A 103 14.51 -5.09 7.21
N LEU A 104 13.93 -4.04 6.62
CA LEU A 104 14.12 -3.70 5.20
C LEU A 104 15.62 -3.57 4.84
N LEU A 105 16.43 -2.89 5.65
CA LEU A 105 17.87 -2.78 5.44
C LEU A 105 18.54 -4.16 5.35
N GLY A 106 18.19 -5.07 6.27
CA GLY A 106 18.68 -6.45 6.23
C GLY A 106 18.31 -7.16 4.93
N PHE A 107 17.06 -7.01 4.47
CA PHE A 107 16.61 -7.57 3.19
C PHE A 107 17.33 -6.95 2.00
N ILE A 108 17.55 -5.64 1.97
CA ILE A 108 18.29 -4.97 0.88
C ILE A 108 19.71 -5.55 0.77
N LEU A 109 20.44 -5.62 1.88
CA LEU A 109 21.81 -6.16 1.89
C LEU A 109 21.85 -7.63 1.45
N PHE A 110 20.91 -8.43 1.95
CA PHE A 110 20.80 -9.83 1.56
C PHE A 110 20.45 -10.00 0.08
N THR A 111 19.55 -9.17 -0.44
CA THR A 111 19.12 -9.18 -1.84
C THR A 111 20.28 -8.81 -2.76
N VAL A 112 21.04 -7.75 -2.45
CA VAL A 112 22.22 -7.36 -3.23
C VAL A 112 23.23 -8.52 -3.28
N GLY A 113 23.48 -9.18 -2.16
CA GLY A 113 24.34 -10.37 -2.12
C GLY A 113 23.82 -11.52 -2.98
N ALA A 114 22.52 -11.83 -2.90
CA ALA A 114 21.87 -12.88 -3.68
C ALA A 114 21.90 -12.59 -5.18
N GLU A 115 21.61 -11.35 -5.59
CA GLU A 115 21.67 -10.92 -6.99
C GLU A 115 23.09 -11.04 -7.55
N ILE A 116 24.12 -10.63 -6.80
CA ILE A 116 25.53 -10.81 -7.20
C ILE A 116 25.85 -12.30 -7.38
N TYR A 117 25.40 -13.14 -6.44
CA TYR A 117 25.59 -14.58 -6.52
C TYR A 117 24.91 -15.20 -7.75
N TRP A 118 23.64 -14.87 -8.01
CA TRP A 118 22.89 -15.35 -9.18
C TRP A 118 23.50 -14.86 -10.50
N LEU A 119 23.98 -13.62 -10.55
CA LEU A 119 24.73 -13.11 -11.70
C LEU A 119 26.01 -13.90 -11.94
N SER A 120 26.77 -14.20 -10.88
CA SER A 120 28.04 -14.94 -10.99
C SER A 120 27.87 -16.41 -11.40
N THR A 121 26.69 -16.98 -11.17
CA THR A 121 26.37 -18.39 -11.44
C THR A 121 25.50 -18.58 -12.68
N GLU A 122 25.18 -17.49 -13.39
CA GLU A 122 24.28 -17.47 -14.55
C GLU A 122 22.95 -18.20 -14.26
N TYR A 123 22.41 -17.98 -13.06
CA TYR A 123 21.20 -18.68 -12.62
C TYR A 123 19.98 -18.26 -13.46
N ALA A 124 19.49 -19.19 -14.27
CA ALA A 124 18.45 -18.95 -15.27
C ALA A 124 17.11 -18.48 -14.66
N ASP A 125 16.72 -19.05 -13.52
CA ASP A 125 15.43 -18.83 -12.89
C ASP A 125 15.48 -17.76 -11.78
N LYS A 126 16.28 -16.70 -11.97
CA LYS A 126 16.42 -15.65 -10.95
C LYS A 126 15.07 -14.95 -10.68
N PRO A 127 14.65 -14.79 -9.42
CA PRO A 127 13.45 -14.03 -9.10
C PRO A 127 13.69 -12.53 -9.26
N ARG A 128 12.65 -11.79 -9.65
CA ARG A 128 12.71 -10.32 -9.79
C ARG A 128 12.64 -9.64 -8.41
N MET A 129 13.71 -9.70 -7.63
CA MET A 129 13.72 -9.22 -6.23
C MET A 129 13.59 -7.71 -6.10
N ILE A 130 13.96 -6.96 -7.13
CA ILE A 130 13.79 -5.50 -7.18
C ILE A 130 12.36 -5.06 -6.89
N TYR A 131 11.36 -5.80 -7.39
CA TYR A 131 9.96 -5.51 -7.15
C TYR A 131 9.59 -5.70 -5.68
N TRP A 132 9.97 -6.84 -5.09
CA TRP A 132 9.62 -7.18 -3.71
C TRP A 132 10.27 -6.25 -2.68
N VAL A 133 11.56 -5.96 -2.85
CA VAL A 133 12.28 -5.01 -1.99
C VAL A 133 11.75 -3.58 -2.16
N GLY A 134 11.42 -3.20 -3.41
CA GLY A 134 10.77 -1.93 -3.70
C GLY A 134 9.42 -1.81 -2.99
N LEU A 135 8.59 -2.86 -3.05
CA LEU A 135 7.28 -2.89 -2.40
C LEU A 135 7.38 -2.84 -0.87
N MET A 136 8.34 -3.54 -0.27
CA MET A 136 8.67 -3.41 1.16
C MET A 136 9.08 -1.97 1.51
N SER A 137 9.82 -1.31 0.63
CA SER A 137 10.25 0.08 0.85
C SER A 137 9.09 1.06 0.74
N LEU A 138 8.21 0.90 -0.25
CA LEU A 138 7.00 1.70 -0.41
C LEU A 138 6.06 1.55 0.78
N THR A 139 5.89 0.34 1.32
CA THR A 139 5.06 0.11 2.50
C THR A 139 5.63 0.74 3.76
N VAL A 140 6.97 0.71 3.95
CA VAL A 140 7.62 1.48 5.01
C VAL A 140 7.36 2.98 4.81
N TRP A 141 7.58 3.48 3.59
CA TRP A 141 7.42 4.89 3.26
C TRP A 141 5.99 5.38 3.49
N LEU A 142 5.00 4.65 2.99
CA LEU A 142 3.57 4.94 3.17
C LEU A 142 3.22 5.10 4.64
N ARG A 143 3.65 4.17 5.49
CA ARG A 143 3.36 4.24 6.93
C ARG A 143 3.93 5.50 7.54
N GLN A 144 5.16 5.89 7.15
CA GLN A 144 5.77 7.13 7.63
C GLN A 144 5.05 8.37 7.09
N LEU A 145 4.64 8.38 5.82
CA LEU A 145 3.85 9.46 5.25
C LEU A 145 2.50 9.61 5.95
N LEU A 146 1.81 8.52 6.25
CA LEU A 146 0.52 8.57 6.96
C LEU A 146 0.67 9.21 8.35
N PHE A 147 1.76 8.94 9.07
CA PHE A 147 2.04 9.58 10.35
C PHE A 147 2.50 11.04 10.22
N ASN A 148 3.36 11.33 9.23
CA ASN A 148 3.98 12.65 9.09
C ASN A 148 3.18 13.64 8.26
N ARG A 149 2.10 13.21 7.58
CA ARG A 149 1.37 14.09 6.66
C ARG A 149 0.83 15.35 7.32
N ILE A 150 0.52 15.33 8.61
CA ILE A 150 -0.02 16.51 9.31
C ILE A 150 1.02 17.63 9.28
N PHE A 151 2.28 17.29 9.56
CA PHE A 151 3.40 18.22 9.48
C PHE A 151 3.62 18.70 8.04
N ILE A 152 3.52 17.81 7.06
CA ILE A 152 3.64 18.17 5.63
C ILE A 152 2.49 19.12 5.21
N MET A 153 1.26 18.84 5.66
CA MET A 153 0.11 19.68 5.35
C MET A 153 0.16 21.03 6.04
N ASP A 154 0.68 21.09 7.26
CA ASP A 154 0.88 22.34 8.00
C ASP A 154 1.98 23.19 7.35
N GLU A 155 3.15 22.60 7.10
CA GLU A 155 4.33 23.29 6.58
C GLU A 155 4.13 23.80 5.14
N TYR A 156 3.58 22.97 4.25
CA TYR A 156 3.49 23.31 2.82
C TYR A 156 2.13 23.90 2.41
N PHE A 157 1.07 23.65 3.17
CA PHE A 157 -0.29 24.08 2.82
C PHE A 157 -0.96 24.95 3.89
N GLY A 158 -0.26 25.28 4.98
CA GLY A 158 -0.78 26.11 6.07
C GLY A 158 -2.00 25.50 6.76
N TYR A 159 -2.12 24.17 6.73
CA TYR A 159 -3.27 23.46 7.27
C TYR A 159 -2.93 22.78 8.60
N SER A 160 -3.45 23.35 9.69
CA SER A 160 -3.38 22.79 11.03
C SER A 160 -4.44 21.68 11.21
N GLY A 161 -4.20 20.54 10.58
CA GLY A 161 -4.99 19.31 10.71
C GLY A 161 -4.60 18.49 11.93
N GLY A 162 -5.42 17.49 12.27
CA GLY A 162 -5.17 16.58 13.39
C GLY A 162 -4.85 15.17 12.92
N LYS A 163 -4.20 14.39 13.79
CA LYS A 163 -4.08 12.94 13.56
C LYS A 163 -5.46 12.33 13.64
N VAL A 164 -5.90 11.70 12.56
CA VAL A 164 -7.21 11.05 12.50
C VAL A 164 -7.04 9.55 12.76
N ALA A 165 -8.10 8.93 13.28
CA ALA A 165 -8.11 7.49 13.55
C ALA A 165 -7.82 6.65 12.28
N LEU A 166 -8.13 7.20 11.10
CA LEU A 166 -7.79 6.61 9.80
C LEU A 166 -6.30 6.29 9.68
N ASP A 167 -5.42 7.08 10.27
CA ASP A 167 -3.96 7.01 10.09
C ASP A 167 -3.37 5.81 10.79
N GLY A 168 -3.84 5.59 12.03
CA GLY A 168 -3.49 4.41 12.81
C GLY A 168 -4.05 3.16 12.15
N ASN A 169 -5.36 3.14 11.87
CA ASN A 169 -6.03 1.97 11.33
C ASN A 169 -5.43 1.53 9.97
N VAL A 170 -5.23 2.48 9.05
CA VAL A 170 -4.59 2.20 7.75
C VAL A 170 -3.11 1.84 7.96
N GLY A 171 -2.39 2.54 8.85
CA GLY A 171 -1.00 2.24 9.17
C GLY A 171 -0.78 0.83 9.74
N ASP A 172 -1.74 0.30 10.50
CA ASP A 172 -1.74 -1.05 11.06
C ASP A 172 -2.09 -2.10 10.01
N ILE A 173 -3.08 -1.82 9.14
CA ILE A 173 -3.38 -2.69 7.98
C ILE A 173 -2.15 -2.84 7.09
N PHE A 174 -1.45 -1.73 6.80
CA PHE A 174 -0.23 -1.75 6.01
C PHE A 174 0.98 -2.35 6.75
N PHE A 175 0.97 -2.40 8.07
CA PHE A 175 1.93 -3.21 8.82
C PHE A 175 1.68 -4.70 8.58
N GLY A 176 0.42 -5.15 8.61
CA GLY A 176 0.05 -6.51 8.22
C GLY A 176 0.47 -6.84 6.79
N TYR A 177 0.25 -5.91 5.86
CA TYR A 177 0.71 -6.06 4.47
C TYR A 177 2.23 -6.13 4.36
N TYR A 178 2.97 -5.29 5.09
CA TYR A 178 4.44 -5.35 5.16
C TYR A 178 4.92 -6.74 5.62
N VAL A 179 4.28 -7.33 6.63
CA VAL A 179 4.59 -8.69 7.09
C VAL A 179 4.35 -9.72 5.99
N LEU A 180 3.22 -9.63 5.29
CA LEU A 180 2.91 -10.53 4.16
C LEU A 180 3.98 -10.44 3.06
N VAL A 181 4.36 -9.23 2.65
CA VAL A 181 5.43 -9.01 1.64
C VAL A 181 6.78 -9.53 2.14
N THR A 182 7.08 -9.36 3.42
CA THR A 182 8.31 -9.89 4.04
C THR A 182 8.34 -11.41 3.98
N LEU A 183 7.24 -12.08 4.34
CA LEU A 183 7.12 -13.54 4.28
C LEU A 183 7.23 -14.07 2.85
N MET A 184 6.62 -13.37 1.90
CA MET A 184 6.72 -13.70 0.47
C MET A 184 8.17 -13.62 -0.02
N THR A 185 8.86 -12.55 0.37
CA THR A 185 10.27 -12.32 0.03
C THR A 185 11.18 -13.41 0.63
N LEU A 186 10.91 -13.83 1.87
CA LEU A 186 11.62 -14.94 2.52
C LEU A 186 11.40 -16.27 1.80
N GLU A 187 10.15 -16.59 1.47
CA GLU A 187 9.83 -17.82 0.72
C GLU A 187 10.58 -17.84 -0.61
N PHE A 188 10.60 -16.71 -1.33
CA PHE A 188 11.39 -16.59 -2.56
C PHE A 188 12.87 -16.88 -2.33
N PHE A 189 13.48 -16.30 -1.30
CA PHE A 189 14.89 -16.58 -0.99
C PHE A 189 15.15 -18.04 -0.67
N ILE A 190 14.35 -18.63 0.22
CA ILE A 190 14.48 -20.04 0.62
C ILE A 190 14.38 -20.94 -0.61
N ARG A 191 13.38 -20.69 -1.47
CA ARG A 191 13.13 -21.46 -2.71
C ARG A 191 14.32 -21.43 -3.66
N HIS A 192 14.90 -20.26 -3.91
CA HIS A 192 15.96 -20.12 -4.92
C HIS A 192 17.37 -20.41 -4.38
N ILE A 193 17.61 -20.22 -3.08
CA ILE A 193 18.89 -20.56 -2.44
C ILE A 193 18.98 -22.07 -2.18
N LEU A 194 17.93 -22.68 -1.64
CA LEU A 194 17.90 -24.12 -1.34
C LEU A 194 17.43 -24.98 -2.52
N ARG A 195 17.08 -24.36 -3.65
CA ARG A 195 16.53 -25.03 -4.85
C ARG A 195 15.28 -25.87 -4.55
N LEU A 196 14.46 -25.41 -3.61
CA LEU A 196 13.20 -26.06 -3.21
C LEU A 196 12.06 -25.57 -4.10
N GLY A 197 12.05 -26.05 -5.35
CA GLY A 197 11.15 -25.60 -6.41
C GLY A 197 9.65 -25.64 -6.07
N ASP A 198 9.24 -26.54 -5.17
CA ASP A 198 7.83 -26.83 -4.86
C ASP A 198 7.25 -26.04 -3.66
N MET A 199 8.08 -25.26 -2.95
CA MET A 199 7.62 -24.47 -1.81
C MET A 199 6.86 -23.22 -2.29
N LEU A 200 5.53 -23.25 -2.21
CA LEU A 200 4.62 -22.19 -2.69
C LEU A 200 3.57 -21.78 -1.64
N PHE A 201 3.88 -21.90 -0.35
CA PHE A 201 2.88 -21.73 0.70
C PHE A 201 2.38 -20.28 0.79
N VAL A 202 3.30 -19.34 1.00
CA VAL A 202 3.01 -17.91 1.05
C VAL A 202 2.60 -17.41 -0.34
N TYR A 203 3.24 -17.91 -1.39
CA TYR A 203 2.88 -17.58 -2.78
C TYR A 203 1.39 -17.80 -3.07
N ASN A 204 0.86 -18.97 -2.71
CA ASN A 204 -0.54 -19.32 -2.95
C ASN A 204 -1.52 -18.50 -2.09
N LEU A 205 -1.09 -18.03 -0.92
CA LEU A 205 -1.89 -17.21 -0.02
C LEU A 205 -1.76 -15.70 -0.27
N PHE A 206 -0.73 -15.27 -1.01
CA PHE A 206 -0.42 -13.86 -1.17
C PHE A 206 -1.58 -13.07 -1.78
N THR A 207 -2.13 -13.55 -2.90
CA THR A 207 -3.25 -12.91 -3.61
C THR A 207 -4.51 -12.81 -2.73
N PRO A 208 -5.09 -13.90 -2.19
CA PRO A 208 -6.32 -13.78 -1.40
C PRO A 208 -6.15 -12.93 -0.13
N VAL A 209 -4.99 -12.99 0.53
CA VAL A 209 -4.73 -12.15 1.71
C VAL A 209 -4.55 -10.68 1.32
N SER A 210 -3.85 -10.38 0.22
CA SER A 210 -3.69 -9.02 -0.30
C SER A 210 -5.04 -8.40 -0.69
N THR A 211 -5.90 -9.18 -1.35
CA THR A 211 -7.28 -8.81 -1.69
C THR A 211 -8.08 -8.44 -0.43
N LEU A 212 -7.99 -9.26 0.62
CA LEU A 212 -8.65 -8.98 1.90
C LEU A 212 -8.13 -7.69 2.55
N ILE A 213 -6.82 -7.48 2.55
CA ILE A 213 -6.16 -6.27 3.09
C ILE A 213 -6.65 -5.01 2.35
N SER A 214 -6.73 -5.06 1.03
CA SER A 214 -7.25 -3.96 0.21
C SER A 214 -8.72 -3.68 0.49
N ALA A 215 -9.54 -4.73 0.65
CA ALA A 215 -10.96 -4.59 1.03
C ALA A 215 -11.12 -3.98 2.43
N LEU A 216 -10.31 -4.40 3.40
CA LEU A 216 -10.29 -3.84 4.76
C LEU A 216 -9.88 -2.36 4.74
N THR A 217 -8.89 -1.99 3.92
CA THR A 217 -8.45 -0.61 3.74
C THR A 217 -9.59 0.27 3.26
N LEU A 218 -10.31 -0.16 2.21
CA LEU A 218 -11.49 0.55 1.73
C LEU A 218 -12.57 0.63 2.82
N ALA A 219 -12.90 -0.48 3.49
CA ALA A 219 -13.90 -0.48 4.54
C ALA A 219 -13.61 0.54 5.65
N VAL A 220 -12.35 0.64 6.09
CA VAL A 220 -11.92 1.63 7.11
C VAL A 220 -12.07 3.06 6.59
N ILE A 221 -11.70 3.34 5.33
CA ILE A 221 -11.91 4.65 4.71
C ILE A 221 -13.39 5.03 4.74
N TYR A 222 -14.25 4.13 4.28
CA TYR A 222 -15.70 4.36 4.25
C TYR A 222 -16.25 4.59 5.64
N MET A 223 -15.92 3.74 6.62
CA MET A 223 -16.35 3.88 8.01
C MET A 223 -15.89 5.21 8.64
N HIS A 224 -14.66 5.64 8.37
CA HIS A 224 -14.13 6.89 8.92
C HIS A 224 -14.90 8.10 8.39
N TYR A 225 -15.17 8.13 7.08
CA TYR A 225 -16.00 9.18 6.49
C TYR A 225 -17.41 9.21 7.09
N PHE A 226 -18.07 8.05 7.23
CA PHE A 226 -19.40 7.97 7.87
C PHE A 226 -19.39 8.53 9.29
N TYR A 227 -18.37 8.21 10.06
CA TYR A 227 -18.22 8.71 11.43
C TYR A 227 -18.05 10.23 11.46
N ASN A 228 -17.17 10.80 10.63
CA ASN A 228 -16.94 12.24 10.58
C ASN A 228 -18.18 13.02 10.11
N GLN A 229 -18.89 12.51 9.10
CA GLN A 229 -20.13 13.13 8.63
C GLN A 229 -21.26 13.04 9.66
N SER A 230 -21.42 11.89 10.33
CA SER A 230 -22.48 11.75 11.34
C SER A 230 -22.26 12.69 12.53
N LYS A 231 -21.02 12.84 13.01
CA LYS A 231 -20.69 13.82 14.07
C LYS A 231 -21.06 15.25 13.70
N LYS A 232 -20.66 15.73 12.52
CA LYS A 232 -20.90 17.12 12.07
C LYS A 232 -22.40 17.48 12.00
N HIS A 233 -23.28 16.50 11.87
CA HIS A 233 -24.72 16.69 11.68
C HIS A 233 -25.58 16.25 12.86
N LEU A 234 -25.03 15.51 13.84
CA LEU A 234 -25.72 15.17 15.09
C LEU A 234 -25.38 16.14 16.22
N SER A 235 -24.33 16.96 16.07
CA SER A 235 -23.94 18.02 17.02
C SER A 235 -24.51 19.40 16.66
N ALA A 236 -25.47 19.48 15.73
CA ALA A 236 -26.16 20.70 15.29
C ALA A 236 -27.66 20.56 15.59
#